data_AF-A0A971BU79-F1
#
_entry.id   AF-A0A971BU79-F1
#
_cell.length_a   1.000
_cell.length_b   1.000
_cell.length_c   1.000
_cell.angle_alpha   90.00
_cell.angle_beta   90.00
_cell.angle_gamma   90.00
#
_symmetry.space_group_name_H-M   'P 1'
#
loop_
_entity.id
_entity.type
_entity.pdbx_description
1 polymer ?
#
loop_
_entity_poly.entity_id
_entity_poly.type
_entity_poly.pdbx_seq_one_letter_code
_entity_poly.pdbx_strand_id
1 'polypeptide(L)'
;MNRREYVLQLPVITEKSTLLKENFRTVAFRVLRDANKIEIRDAVEKIFKVKVESVRTANFHGKKRRQGRFVGRRSDWKKAYVTLKAGEKMIEFSETA
;
A
#
# COMPACT_ATOMS: atom_id res chain seq x y z
N MET A 1 4.10 22.39 -3.38
CA MET A 1 4.15 21.39 -2.29
C MET A 1 4.18 20.00 -2.91
N ASN A 2 5.22 19.20 -2.64
CA ASN A 2 5.46 17.94 -3.37
C ASN A 2 4.57 16.80 -2.84
N ARG A 3 3.45 16.55 -3.51
CA ARG A 3 2.46 15.50 -3.17
C ARG A 3 3.04 14.09 -3.02
N ARG A 4 4.17 13.81 -3.70
CA ARG A 4 4.76 12.46 -3.81
C ARG A 4 5.22 11.88 -2.46
N GLU A 5 5.53 12.71 -1.48
CA GLU A 5 5.98 12.26 -0.15
C GLU A 5 4.84 11.68 0.70
N TYR A 6 3.60 12.09 0.44
CA TYR A 6 2.42 11.69 1.23
C TYR A 6 1.57 10.59 0.58
N VAL A 7 2.03 10.01 -0.53
CA VAL A 7 1.26 9.01 -1.31
C VAL A 7 1.10 7.70 -0.55
N LEU A 8 2.15 7.26 0.17
CA LEU A 8 2.15 6.03 0.95
C LEU A 8 1.66 6.33 2.38
N GLN A 9 0.59 5.68 2.82
CA GLN A 9 0.03 5.90 4.15
C GLN A 9 0.54 4.85 5.14
N LEU A 10 0.29 3.57 4.85
CA LEU A 10 0.54 2.46 5.79
C LEU A 10 0.88 1.18 5.02
N PRO A 11 1.73 0.28 5.55
CA PRO A 11 1.84 -1.08 5.03
C PRO A 11 0.56 -1.87 5.31
N VAL A 12 0.20 -2.78 4.40
CA VAL A 12 -0.94 -3.69 4.57
C VAL A 12 -0.39 -5.07 4.86
N ILE A 13 -0.40 -5.45 6.14
CA ILE A 13 0.09 -6.73 6.63
C ILE A 13 -1.11 -7.66 6.82
N THR A 14 -1.08 -8.78 6.11
CA THR A 14 -2.07 -9.86 6.09
C THR A 14 -1.35 -11.15 5.68
N GLU A 15 -1.86 -12.34 6.01
CA GLU A 15 -1.28 -13.61 5.54
C GLU A 15 -1.02 -13.60 4.03
N LYS A 16 -1.99 -13.09 3.25
CA LYS A 16 -1.85 -12.95 1.79
C LYS A 16 -0.71 -12.03 1.38
N SER A 17 -0.50 -10.91 2.07
CA SER A 17 0.58 -9.99 1.69
C SER A 17 1.95 -10.58 2.02
N THR A 18 2.07 -11.36 3.10
CA THR A 18 3.28 -12.10 3.45
C THR A 18 3.61 -13.14 2.38
N LEU A 19 2.62 -13.94 1.96
CA LEU A 19 2.79 -14.90 0.85
C LEU A 19 3.20 -14.23 -0.47
N LEU A 20 2.67 -13.04 -0.77
CA LEU A 20 3.05 -12.28 -1.96
C LEU A 20 4.48 -11.71 -1.86
N LYS A 21 4.92 -11.34 -0.66
CA LYS A 21 6.28 -10.86 -0.39
C LYS A 21 7.29 -11.98 -0.64
N GLU A 22 7.02 -13.17 -0.11
CA GLU A 22 7.89 -14.36 -0.21
C GLU A 22 7.96 -14.90 -1.65
N ASN A 23 6.81 -15.15 -2.27
CA ASN A 23 6.76 -15.84 -3.58
C ASN A 23 6.98 -14.90 -4.77
N PHE A 24 6.54 -13.64 -4.68
CA PHE A 24 6.43 -12.73 -5.83
C PHE A 24 7.10 -11.39 -5.61
N ARG A 25 7.88 -11.22 -4.52
CA ARG A 25 8.56 -9.96 -4.18
C ARG A 25 7.63 -8.74 -4.24
N THR A 26 6.38 -8.95 -3.83
CA THR A 26 5.31 -7.97 -3.95
C THR A 26 4.85 -7.52 -2.57
N VAL A 27 5.00 -6.23 -2.29
CA VAL A 27 4.57 -5.60 -1.04
C VAL A 27 3.26 -4.85 -1.22
N ALA A 28 2.44 -4.79 -0.17
CA ALA A 28 1.15 -4.14 -0.21
C ALA A 28 1.12 -2.88 0.67
N PHE A 29 0.65 -1.78 0.10
CA PHE A 29 0.50 -0.49 0.79
C PHE A 29 -0.93 0.01 0.72
N ARG A 30 -1.35 0.72 1.75
CA ARG A 30 -2.48 1.64 1.71
C ARG A 30 -1.94 2.98 1.20
N VAL A 31 -2.59 3.50 0.17
CA VAL A 31 -2.18 4.73 -0.52
C VAL A 31 -3.35 5.70 -0.61
N LEU A 32 -3.06 6.97 -0.91
CA LEU A 32 -4.08 7.96 -1.16
C LEU A 32 -5.02 7.53 -2.32
N ARG A 33 -6.32 7.84 -2.17
CA ARG A 33 -7.36 7.40 -3.12
C ARG A 33 -7.24 8.03 -4.50
N ASP A 34 -6.63 9.20 -4.58
CA ASP A 34 -6.40 9.98 -5.78
C ASP A 34 -5.03 9.71 -6.41
N ALA A 35 -4.16 8.93 -5.77
CA ALA A 35 -2.81 8.66 -6.26
C ALA A 35 -2.79 7.79 -7.53
N ASN A 36 -1.99 8.21 -8.51
CA ASN A 36 -1.75 7.46 -9.74
C ASN A 36 -0.64 6.42 -9.58
N LYS A 37 -0.60 5.41 -10.46
CA LYS A 37 0.43 4.35 -10.42
C LYS A 37 1.84 4.88 -10.55
N ILE A 38 2.04 5.93 -11.36
CA ILE A 38 3.34 6.59 -11.56
C ILE A 38 3.78 7.28 -10.25
N GLU A 39 2.86 7.97 -9.57
CA GLU A 39 3.16 8.63 -8.30
C GLU A 39 3.50 7.62 -7.19
N ILE A 40 2.77 6.51 -7.14
CA ILE A 40 3.03 5.42 -6.19
C ILE A 40 4.42 4.81 -6.44
N ARG A 41 4.76 4.57 -7.72
CA ARG A 41 6.09 4.08 -8.10
C ARG A 41 7.18 5.02 -7.61
N ASP A 42 7.09 6.29 -7.99
CA ASP A 42 8.06 7.32 -7.61
C ASP A 42 8.21 7.44 -6.09
N ALA A 43 7.09 7.39 -5.36
CA ALA A 43 7.10 7.47 -3.90
C ALA A 43 7.84 6.29 -3.27
N VAL A 44 7.56 5.07 -3.71
CA VAL A 44 8.23 3.86 -3.20
C VAL A 44 9.72 3.89 -3.53
N GLU A 45 10.08 4.21 -4.78
CA GLU A 45 11.49 4.26 -5.19
C GLU A 45 12.28 5.31 -4.41
N LYS A 46 11.68 6.47 -4.10
CA LYS A 46 12.34 7.54 -3.33
C LYS A 46 12.47 7.21 -1.85
N ILE A 47 11.40 6.74 -1.21
CA ILE A 47 11.37 6.50 0.24
C ILE A 47 12.26 5.30 0.60
N PHE A 48 12.15 4.21 -0.16
CA PHE A 48 12.84 2.96 0.15
C PHE A 48 14.15 2.77 -0.62
N LYS A 49 14.47 3.67 -1.57
CA LYS A 49 15.68 3.60 -2.40
C LYS A 49 15.82 2.26 -3.15
N VAL A 50 14.70 1.72 -3.61
CA VAL A 50 14.61 0.45 -4.37
C VAL A 50 14.11 0.71 -5.79
N LYS A 51 14.25 -0.27 -6.68
CA LYS A 51 13.63 -0.24 -8.02
C LYS A 51 12.34 -1.04 -8.07
N VAL A 52 11.29 -0.40 -8.56
CA VAL A 52 9.98 -1.01 -8.76
C VAL A 52 9.88 -1.57 -10.17
N GLU A 53 9.38 -2.80 -10.28
CA GLU A 53 9.08 -3.46 -11.55
C GLU A 53 7.68 -3.08 -12.02
N SER A 54 6.65 -3.30 -11.18
CA SER A 54 5.27 -3.03 -11.54
C SER A 54 4.42 -2.61 -10.35
N VAL A 55 3.36 -1.85 -10.62
CA VAL A 55 2.39 -1.38 -9.62
C VAL A 55 0.98 -1.77 -10.06
N ARG A 56 0.26 -2.50 -9.20
CA ARG A 56 -1.16 -2.83 -9.35
C ARG A 56 -1.94 -2.15 -8.23
N THR A 57 -3.09 -1.59 -8.54
CA THR A 57 -3.90 -0.85 -7.57
C THR A 57 -5.32 -1.37 -7.54
N ALA A 58 -5.95 -1.36 -6.37
CA ALA A 58 -7.35 -1.72 -6.19
C ALA A 58 -8.01 -0.75 -5.20
N ASN A 59 -9.23 -0.31 -5.50
CA ASN A 59 -10.02 0.56 -4.64
C ASN A 59 -10.87 -0.30 -3.68
N PHE A 60 -10.76 -0.03 -2.39
CA PHE A 60 -11.48 -0.72 -1.33
C PHE A 60 -12.53 0.20 -0.73
N HIS A 61 -13.77 -0.23 -0.86
CA HIS A 61 -14.93 0.40 -0.26
C HIS A 61 -14.92 0.12 1.24
N GLY A 62 -15.01 1.18 2.06
CA GLY A 62 -15.06 1.06 3.50
C GLY A 62 -16.32 0.30 3.94
N LYS A 63 -16.19 -0.58 4.93
CA LYS A 63 -17.30 -1.38 5.42
C LYS A 63 -18.30 -0.50 6.19
N LYS A 64 -19.61 -0.75 6.00
CA LYS A 64 -20.65 -0.21 6.88
C LYS A 64 -20.43 -0.73 8.30
N ARG A 65 -20.52 0.14 9.30
CA ARG A 65 -20.35 -0.19 10.71
C ARG A 65 -21.43 0.52 11.52
N ARG A 66 -21.83 -0.09 12.62
CA ARG A 66 -22.81 0.47 13.55
C ARG A 66 -22.16 0.64 14.91
N GLN A 67 -22.41 1.78 15.54
CA GLN A 67 -22.04 2.04 16.92
C GLN A 67 -23.32 2.48 17.65
N GLY A 68 -23.86 1.57 18.47
CA GLY A 68 -25.18 1.76 19.11
C GLY A 68 -26.26 2.05 18.08
N ARG A 69 -26.91 3.22 18.21
CA ARG A 69 -27.96 3.71 17.29
C ARG A 69 -27.45 4.26 15.96
N PHE A 70 -26.16 4.63 15.87
CA PHE A 70 -25.62 5.31 14.70
C PHE A 70 -25.06 4.30 13.70
N VAL A 71 -25.50 4.41 12.45
CA VAL A 71 -24.96 3.65 11.33
C VAL A 71 -24.07 4.57 10.49
N GLY A 72 -22.82 4.18 10.33
CA GLY A 72 -21.84 4.88 9.52
C GLY A 72 -21.07 3.94 8.62
N ARG A 73 -20.03 4.46 7.98
CA ARG A 73 -19.15 3.69 7.09
C ARG A 73 -17.72 4.10 7.35
N ARG A 74 -16.80 3.12 7.35
CA ARG A 74 -15.37 3.44 7.39
C ARG A 74 -14.96 4.18 6.10
N SER A 75 -13.91 4.98 6.17
CA SER A 75 -13.37 5.64 4.98
C SER A 75 -12.93 4.62 3.94
N ASP A 76 -13.27 4.89 2.69
CA ASP A 76 -12.72 4.18 1.54
C ASP A 76 -11.21 4.40 1.45
N TRP A 77 -10.51 3.47 0.81
CA TRP A 77 -9.07 3.54 0.66
C TRP A 77 -8.62 2.83 -0.61
N LYS A 78 -7.38 3.10 -1.04
CA LYS A 78 -6.77 2.42 -2.19
C LYS A 78 -5.63 1.55 -1.68
N LYS A 79 -5.56 0.31 -2.17
CA LYS A 79 -4.45 -0.61 -1.94
C LYS A 79 -3.57 -0.62 -3.18
N ALA A 80 -2.26 -0.54 -2.99
CA ALA A 80 -1.27 -0.71 -4.02
C ALA A 80 -0.44 -1.97 -3.73
N TYR A 81 -0.37 -2.87 -4.70
CA TYR A 81 0.57 -3.98 -4.75
C TYR A 81 1.75 -3.53 -5.60
N VAL A 82 2.94 -3.53 -5.01
CA VAL A 82 4.16 -3.03 -5.63
C VAL A 82 5.14 -4.18 -5.72
N THR A 83 5.47 -4.58 -6.94
CA THR A 83 6.45 -5.63 -7.22
C THR A 83 7.82 -4.99 -7.37
N LEU A 84 8.79 -5.46 -6.60
CA LEU A 84 10.17 -4.98 -6.64
C LEU A 84 10.98 -5.77 -7.68
N LYS A 85 11.94 -5.10 -8.33
CA LYS A 85 12.86 -5.79 -9.24
C LYS A 85 13.63 -6.91 -8.54
N ALA A 86 14.02 -7.93 -9.30
CA ALA A 86 14.93 -8.97 -8.81
C ALA A 86 16.25 -8.34 -8.34
N GLY A 87 16.78 -8.81 -7.21
CA GLY A 87 18.04 -8.33 -6.62
C GLY A 87 17.91 -7.13 -5.67
N GLU A 88 16.78 -6.44 -5.66
CA GLU A 88 16.53 -5.33 -4.71
C GLU A 88 16.35 -5.81 -3.26
N LYS A 89 16.69 -4.94 -2.30
CA LYS A 89 16.42 -5.20 -0.88
C LYS A 89 14.93 -5.27 -0.63
N MET A 90 14.51 -6.30 0.11
CA MET A 90 13.12 -6.45 0.50
C MET A 90 12.77 -5.41 1.56
N ILE A 91 11.57 -4.83 1.46
CA ILE A 91 11.08 -3.88 2.45
C ILE A 91 10.58 -4.67 3.67
N GLU A 92 11.20 -4.42 4.81
CA GLU A 92 10.80 -4.98 6.10
C GLU A 92 9.85 -4.01 6.81
N PHE A 93 8.73 -4.55 7.30
CA PHE A 93 7.77 -3.81 8.13
C PHE A 93 7.77 -4.48 9.51
N SER A 94 8.18 -3.77 10.54
CA SER A 94 8.00 -4.24 11.92
C SER A 94 6.53 -4.05 12.32
N GLU A 95 5.89 -5.12 12.82
CA GLU A 95 4.62 -5.00 13.52
C GLU A 95 4.83 -4.11 14.75
N THR A 96 4.42 -2.84 14.65
CA THR A 96 4.32 -2.00 15.84
C THR A 96 2.94 -2.27 16.42
N ALA A 97 2.93 -2.91 17.59
CA ALA A 97 1.73 -3.20 18.38
C ALA A 97 1.07 -1.92 18.89
#